data_AF-A0A6B0SLN2-F1
#
_entry.id   AF-A0A6B0SLN2-F1
#
_cell.length_a   1.000
_cell.length_b   1.000
_cell.length_c   1.000
_cell.angle_alpha   90.00
_cell.angle_beta   90.00
_cell.angle_gamma   90.00
#
_symmetry.space_group_name_H-M   'P 1'
#
loop_
_entity.id
_entity.type
_entity.pdbx_description
1 polymer ?
#
loop_
_entity_poly.entity_id
_entity_poly.type
_entity_poly.pdbx_seq_one_letter_code
_entity_poly.pdbx_strand_id
1 'polypeptide(L)'
;MSALADSPDALVEAAQQDVAGIDAARVEVLDDETYLVVSGESTAWLPSPVAVAEVGAVQALADTDLPAANRELAAHALCAFLDTCPVCGDDVVEGQADDCCGHTVPDPSYEPPTVLACENCGVAFYTLEQPAEAAE
;
A
#
# COMPACT_ATOMS: atom_id res chain seq x y z
N MET A 1 -10.13 7.89 7.91
CA MET A 1 -8.86 7.12 7.89
C MET A 1 -8.44 6.62 9.27
N SER A 2 -8.61 7.36 10.37
CA SER A 2 -8.24 6.86 11.71
C SER A 2 -8.92 5.52 12.07
N ALA A 3 -10.23 5.38 11.85
CA ALA A 3 -10.96 4.16 12.21
C ALA A 3 -10.44 2.86 11.54
N LEU A 4 -9.91 2.94 10.32
CA LEU A 4 -9.33 1.77 9.62
C LEU A 4 -7.96 1.41 10.19
N ALA A 5 -7.15 2.40 10.55
CA ALA A 5 -5.84 2.19 11.16
C ALA A 5 -5.94 1.69 12.61
N ASP A 6 -6.96 2.13 13.35
CA ASP A 6 -7.15 1.82 14.77
C ASP A 6 -7.82 0.46 15.04
N SER A 7 -8.39 -0.20 14.02
CA SER A 7 -9.19 -1.42 14.20
C SER A 7 -8.99 -2.44 13.07
N PRO A 8 -8.28 -3.57 13.35
CA PRO A 8 -8.12 -4.69 12.42
C PRO A 8 -9.45 -5.22 11.88
N ASP A 9 -10.46 -5.32 12.74
CA ASP A 9 -11.80 -5.79 12.36
C ASP A 9 -12.50 -4.81 11.42
N ALA A 10 -12.33 -3.49 11.64
CA ALA A 10 -12.91 -2.49 10.75
C ALA A 10 -12.24 -2.50 9.38
N LEU A 11 -10.91 -2.72 9.33
CA LEU A 11 -10.18 -2.87 8.07
C LEU A 11 -10.64 -4.10 7.28
N VAL A 12 -10.81 -5.24 7.96
CA VAL A 12 -11.33 -6.47 7.34
C VAL A 12 -12.75 -6.27 6.81
N GLU A 13 -13.63 -5.69 7.64
CA GLU A 13 -15.02 -5.43 7.25
C GLU A 13 -15.10 -4.50 6.03
N ALA A 14 -14.36 -3.38 6.05
CA ALA A 14 -14.30 -2.44 4.94
C ALA A 14 -13.76 -3.09 3.66
N ALA A 15 -12.68 -3.88 3.75
CA ALA A 15 -12.14 -4.58 2.59
C ALA A 15 -13.18 -5.52 1.96
N GLN A 16 -13.89 -6.30 2.77
CA GLN A 16 -14.92 -7.23 2.26
C GLN A 16 -16.16 -6.52 1.69
N GLN A 17 -16.48 -5.34 2.19
CA GLN A 17 -17.67 -4.59 1.76
C GLN A 17 -17.42 -3.76 0.50
N ASP A 18 -16.25 -3.10 0.42
CA ASP A 18 -16.02 -2.01 -0.53
C ASP A 18 -15.13 -2.41 -1.71
N VAL A 19 -14.31 -3.45 -1.56
CA VAL A 19 -13.36 -3.93 -2.58
C VAL A 19 -13.99 -5.08 -3.36
N ALA A 20 -13.93 -5.02 -4.70
CA ALA A 20 -14.60 -5.99 -5.54
C ALA A 20 -13.80 -7.31 -5.63
N GLY A 21 -14.49 -8.44 -5.74
CA GLY A 21 -13.83 -9.73 -5.99
C GLY A 21 -13.10 -10.35 -4.79
N ILE A 22 -13.22 -9.77 -3.59
CA ILE A 22 -12.75 -10.39 -2.34
C ILE A 22 -13.80 -11.39 -1.85
N ASP A 23 -13.39 -12.66 -1.70
CA ASP A 23 -14.18 -13.72 -1.06
C ASP A 23 -13.96 -13.74 0.45
N ALA A 24 -12.75 -13.45 0.91
CA ALA A 24 -12.38 -13.42 2.32
C ALA A 24 -11.26 -12.41 2.60
N ALA A 25 -11.30 -11.78 3.78
CA ALA A 25 -10.20 -10.96 4.29
C ALA A 25 -9.91 -11.32 5.75
N ARG A 26 -8.66 -11.17 6.17
CA ARG A 26 -8.22 -11.36 7.56
C ARG A 26 -6.93 -10.58 7.83
N VAL A 27 -6.68 -10.27 9.09
CA VAL A 27 -5.39 -9.72 9.50
C VAL A 27 -4.48 -10.85 9.97
N GLU A 28 -3.23 -10.83 9.51
CA GLU A 28 -2.16 -11.73 9.92
C GLU A 28 -0.97 -10.92 10.43
N VAL A 29 -0.23 -11.49 11.37
CA VAL A 29 1.02 -10.90 11.88
C VAL A 29 2.18 -11.84 11.57
N LEU A 30 3.20 -11.33 10.90
CA LEU A 30 4.40 -12.05 10.52
C LEU A 30 5.62 -11.18 10.84
N ASP A 31 6.58 -11.72 11.60
CA ASP A 31 7.84 -11.02 11.92
C ASP A 31 7.65 -9.58 12.46
N ASP A 32 6.68 -9.42 13.39
CA ASP A 32 6.25 -8.13 13.98
C ASP A 32 5.57 -7.15 13.00
N GLU A 33 5.39 -7.53 11.74
CA GLU A 33 4.64 -6.78 10.75
C GLU A 33 3.20 -7.27 10.62
N THR A 34 2.27 -6.33 10.42
CA THR A 34 0.84 -6.63 10.29
C THR A 34 0.42 -6.53 8.83
N TYR A 35 -0.30 -7.54 8.36
CA TYR A 35 -0.77 -7.65 6.98
C TYR A 35 -2.29 -7.81 6.92
N LEU A 36 -2.94 -7.12 5.98
CA LEU A 36 -4.25 -7.51 5.51
C LEU A 36 -4.06 -8.57 4.42
N VAL A 37 -4.56 -9.77 4.67
CA VAL A 37 -4.58 -10.86 3.70
C VAL A 37 -5.96 -10.92 3.08
N VAL A 38 -6.02 -10.68 1.78
CA VAL A 38 -7.25 -10.74 0.98
C VAL A 38 -7.19 -11.92 0.02
N SER A 39 -8.28 -12.66 -0.09
CA SER A 39 -8.40 -13.83 -0.95
C SER A 39 -9.64 -13.71 -1.84
N GLY A 40 -9.44 -13.95 -3.13
CA GLY A 40 -10.46 -14.08 -4.18
C GLY A 40 -9.99 -15.07 -5.23
N GLU A 41 -9.87 -14.64 -6.50
CA GLU A 41 -9.21 -15.43 -7.54
C GLU A 41 -7.73 -15.71 -7.24
N SER A 42 -7.08 -14.81 -6.50
CA SER A 42 -5.73 -14.93 -5.97
C SER A 42 -5.69 -14.49 -4.51
N THR A 43 -4.55 -14.69 -3.83
CA THR A 43 -4.34 -14.17 -2.47
C THR A 43 -3.26 -13.11 -2.50
N ALA A 44 -3.57 -11.94 -1.95
CA ALA A 44 -2.63 -10.83 -1.78
C ALA A 44 -2.38 -10.57 -0.30
N TRP A 45 -1.14 -10.20 0.01
CA TRP A 45 -0.69 -9.82 1.35
C TRP A 45 -0.28 -8.35 1.28
N LEU A 46 -1.08 -7.50 1.89
CA LEU A 46 -0.88 -6.06 1.89
C LEU A 46 -0.34 -5.65 3.26
N PRO A 47 0.81 -4.97 3.34
CA PRO A 47 1.22 -4.34 4.60
C PRO A 47 0.08 -3.46 5.12
N SER A 48 -0.19 -3.51 6.42
CA SER A 48 -1.34 -2.82 7.02
C SER A 48 -1.44 -1.34 6.64
N PRO A 49 -0.35 -0.54 6.59
CA PRO A 49 -0.45 0.84 6.11
C PRO A 49 -0.93 0.97 4.66
N VAL A 50 -0.45 0.10 3.76
CA VAL A 50 -0.90 0.07 2.35
C VAL A 50 -2.37 -0.32 2.29
N ALA A 51 -2.78 -1.35 3.03
CA ALA A 51 -4.17 -1.79 3.08
C ALA A 51 -5.11 -0.67 3.57
N VAL A 52 -4.72 0.07 4.61
CA VAL A 52 -5.49 1.21 5.11
C VAL A 52 -5.59 2.33 4.06
N ALA A 53 -4.50 2.63 3.36
CA ALA A 53 -4.48 3.62 2.28
C ALA A 53 -5.42 3.23 1.14
N GLU A 54 -5.28 2.01 0.60
CA GLU A 54 -6.02 1.56 -0.56
C GLU A 54 -7.51 1.36 -0.25
N VAL A 55 -7.85 0.70 0.86
CA VAL A 55 -9.26 0.52 1.26
C VAL A 55 -9.92 1.88 1.54
N GLY A 56 -9.21 2.79 2.21
CA GLY A 56 -9.69 4.16 2.43
C GLY A 56 -9.89 4.93 1.13
N ALA A 57 -9.01 4.74 0.13
CA ALA A 57 -9.15 5.34 -1.18
C ALA A 57 -10.33 4.74 -1.97
N VAL A 58 -10.56 3.42 -1.91
CA VAL A 58 -11.74 2.78 -2.51
C VAL A 58 -13.03 3.35 -1.92
N GLN A 59 -13.10 3.52 -0.60
CA GLN A 59 -14.24 4.15 0.07
C GLN A 59 -14.46 5.59 -0.41
N ALA A 60 -13.39 6.39 -0.51
CA ALA A 60 -13.50 7.77 -1.00
C ALA A 60 -13.93 7.84 -2.48
N LEU A 61 -13.46 6.90 -3.30
CA LEU A 61 -13.84 6.79 -4.71
C LEU A 61 -15.29 6.32 -4.90
N ALA A 62 -15.90 5.72 -3.87
CA ALA A 62 -17.30 5.27 -3.94
C ALA A 62 -18.30 6.40 -4.18
N ASP A 63 -17.96 7.61 -3.73
CA ASP A 63 -18.76 8.83 -3.90
C ASP A 63 -18.55 9.52 -5.27
N THR A 64 -17.75 8.92 -6.15
CA THR A 64 -17.46 9.45 -7.50
C THR A 64 -18.20 8.66 -8.59
N ASP A 65 -18.22 9.22 -9.81
CA ASP A 65 -18.72 8.51 -11.00
C ASP A 65 -17.78 7.40 -11.51
N LEU A 66 -16.67 7.11 -10.80
CA LEU A 66 -15.74 6.05 -11.20
C LEU A 66 -16.39 4.66 -11.03
N PRO A 67 -16.43 3.83 -12.08
CA PRO A 67 -17.00 2.48 -11.99
C PRO A 67 -16.29 1.64 -10.93
N ALA A 68 -17.04 0.83 -10.19
CA ALA A 68 -16.50 -0.02 -9.12
C ALA A 68 -15.32 -0.88 -9.57
N ALA A 69 -15.39 -1.44 -10.79
CA ALA A 69 -14.32 -2.24 -11.40
C ALA A 69 -12.98 -1.51 -11.57
N ASN A 70 -12.96 -0.18 -11.52
CA ASN A 70 -11.75 0.63 -11.69
C ASN A 70 -11.25 1.23 -10.37
N ARG A 71 -11.99 1.09 -9.27
CA ARG A 71 -11.68 1.78 -8.00
C ARG A 71 -10.41 1.22 -7.35
N GLU A 72 -10.18 -0.08 -7.42
CA GLU A 72 -8.97 -0.71 -6.88
C GLU A 72 -7.71 -0.20 -7.59
N LEU A 73 -7.72 -0.23 -8.92
CA LEU A 73 -6.60 0.29 -9.71
C LEU A 73 -6.35 1.78 -9.43
N ALA A 74 -7.41 2.57 -9.31
CA ALA A 74 -7.30 3.98 -8.97
C ALA A 74 -6.81 4.19 -7.52
N ALA A 75 -7.26 3.38 -6.56
CA ALA A 75 -6.83 3.43 -5.17
C ALA A 75 -5.34 3.14 -5.03
N HIS A 76 -4.84 2.13 -5.75
CA HIS A 76 -3.41 1.86 -5.83
C HIS A 76 -2.63 3.06 -6.41
N ALA A 77 -3.11 3.64 -7.52
CA ALA A 77 -2.48 4.81 -8.13
C ALA A 77 -2.49 6.06 -7.20
N LEU A 78 -3.51 6.21 -6.36
CA LEU A 78 -3.59 7.30 -5.38
C LEU A 78 -2.51 7.21 -4.29
N CYS A 79 -1.94 6.03 -4.06
CA CYS A 79 -0.82 5.86 -3.14
C CYS A 79 0.44 6.64 -3.57
N ALA A 80 0.57 6.96 -4.87
CA ALA A 80 1.64 7.80 -5.39
C ALA A 80 1.54 9.28 -4.95
N PHE A 81 0.43 9.68 -4.32
CA PHE A 81 0.16 11.04 -3.87
C PHE A 81 0.02 11.15 -2.34
N LEU A 82 0.42 10.11 -1.60
CA LEU A 82 0.43 10.16 -0.14
C LEU A 82 1.60 11.00 0.35
N ASP A 83 1.30 12.05 1.11
CA ASP A 83 2.31 12.84 1.83
C ASP A 83 2.51 12.34 3.28
N THR A 84 1.58 11.55 3.80
CA THR A 84 1.56 11.13 5.22
C THR A 84 1.10 9.69 5.36
N CYS A 85 1.77 8.92 6.22
CA CYS A 85 1.41 7.54 6.50
C CYS A 85 0.07 7.48 7.25
N PRO A 86 -0.94 6.74 6.76
CA PRO A 86 -2.27 6.71 7.37
C PRO A 86 -2.32 5.96 8.71
N VAL A 87 -1.24 5.28 9.11
CA VAL A 87 -1.16 4.52 10.36
C VAL A 87 -0.36 5.26 11.44
N CYS A 88 0.88 5.68 11.15
CA CYS A 88 1.72 6.35 12.15
C CYS A 88 1.66 7.89 12.09
N GLY A 89 1.23 8.46 10.97
CA GLY A 89 1.13 9.92 10.79
C GLY A 89 2.44 10.62 10.44
N ASP A 90 3.54 9.89 10.27
CA ASP A 90 4.82 10.44 9.79
C ASP A 90 4.81 10.62 8.26
N ASP A 91 5.79 11.37 7.74
CA ASP A 91 5.86 11.73 6.33
C ASP A 91 6.16 10.51 5.44
N VAL A 92 5.56 10.53 4.25
CA VAL A 92 5.88 9.60 3.16
C VAL A 92 6.80 10.33 2.19
N VAL A 93 7.98 9.78 2.00
CA VAL A 93 9.07 10.40 1.24
C VAL A 93 9.55 9.48 0.13
N GLU A 94 10.12 10.09 -0.90
CA GLU A 94 10.81 9.36 -1.97
C GLU A 94 12.16 8.85 -1.47
N GLY A 95 12.44 7.57 -1.67
CA GLY A 95 13.70 6.93 -1.28
C GLY A 95 13.97 5.68 -2.11
N GLN A 96 15.14 5.06 -1.93
CA GLN A 96 15.42 3.77 -2.54
C GLN A 96 14.83 2.64 -1.69
N ALA A 97 14.35 1.58 -2.34
CA ALA A 97 13.78 0.42 -1.64
C ALA A 97 14.77 -0.21 -0.63
N ASP A 98 16.07 -0.19 -0.93
CA ASP A 98 17.12 -0.73 -0.05
C ASP A 98 17.39 0.15 1.20
N ASP A 99 17.14 1.46 1.10
CA ASP A 99 17.31 2.39 2.22
C ASP A 99 16.16 2.26 3.22
N CYS A 100 14.99 1.79 2.78
CA CYS A 100 13.78 1.65 3.60
C CYS A 100 13.72 0.32 4.37
N CYS A 101 14.32 -0.75 3.83
CA CYS A 101 14.19 -2.12 4.36
C CYS A 101 15.38 -2.60 5.22
N GLY A 102 16.38 -1.76 5.48
CA GLY A 102 17.49 -2.09 6.36
C GLY A 102 18.51 -3.09 5.77
N HIS A 103 19.68 -2.56 5.42
CA HIS A 103 21.00 -3.22 5.50
C HIS A 103 21.19 -4.57 4.80
N THR A 104 20.97 -4.63 3.48
CA THR A 104 21.79 -5.54 2.65
C THR A 104 22.67 -4.69 1.73
N VAL A 105 23.96 -5.03 1.64
CA VAL A 105 24.83 -4.43 0.62
C VAL A 105 24.24 -4.84 -0.72
N PRO A 106 23.70 -3.90 -1.53
CA PRO A 106 23.13 -4.27 -2.81
C PRO A 106 24.23 -4.91 -3.68
N ASP A 107 23.85 -5.87 -4.51
CA ASP A 107 24.71 -6.31 -5.59
C ASP A 107 25.14 -5.06 -6.38
N PRO A 108 26.43 -4.88 -6.74
CA PRO A 108 26.89 -3.65 -7.40
C PRO A 108 26.27 -3.42 -8.79
N SER A 109 25.51 -4.38 -9.32
CA SER A 109 24.70 -4.24 -10.54
C SER A 109 23.20 -4.09 -10.28
N TYR A 110 22.76 -4.15 -9.02
CA TYR A 110 21.39 -3.92 -8.61
C TYR A 110 21.19 -2.44 -8.27
N GLU A 111 20.40 -1.76 -9.09
CA GLU A 111 19.88 -0.44 -8.78
C GLU A 111 18.48 -0.64 -8.18
N PRO A 112 18.29 -0.37 -6.87
CA PRO A 112 16.97 -0.48 -6.27
C PRO A 112 15.97 0.43 -6.97
N PRO A 113 14.70 0.00 -7.08
CA PRO A 113 13.68 0.90 -7.53
C PRO A 113 13.47 2.01 -6.51
N THR A 114 13.12 3.18 -7.02
CA THR A 114 12.72 4.31 -6.21
C THR A 114 11.28 4.12 -5.77
N VAL A 115 10.99 4.37 -4.49
CA VAL A 115 9.69 4.13 -3.87
C VAL A 115 9.25 5.35 -3.06
N LEU A 116 7.95 5.50 -2.90
CA LEU A 116 7.35 6.35 -1.86
C LEU A 116 7.12 5.50 -0.62
N ALA A 117 7.81 5.80 0.46
CA ALA A 117 7.77 5.04 1.71
C ALA A 117 7.66 5.94 2.93
N CYS A 118 7.06 5.42 4.00
CA CYS A 118 7.02 6.12 5.28
C CYS A 118 8.43 6.15 5.91
N GLU A 119 8.88 7.32 6.37
CA GLU A 119 10.21 7.46 6.98
C GLU A 119 10.37 6.74 8.33
N ASN A 120 9.25 6.50 9.03
CA ASN A 120 9.25 5.90 10.36
C ASN A 120 9.04 4.38 10.33
N CYS A 121 8.00 3.90 9.64
CA CYS A 121 7.69 2.47 9.58
C CYS A 121 8.29 1.74 8.37
N GLY A 122 8.92 2.46 7.44
CA GLY A 122 9.62 1.87 6.29
C GLY A 122 8.71 1.27 5.20
N VAL A 123 7.39 1.23 5.41
CA VAL A 123 6.46 0.63 4.46
C VAL A 123 6.41 1.46 3.17
N ALA A 124 6.70 0.79 2.05
CA ALA A 124 6.58 1.34 0.71
C ALA A 124 5.11 1.27 0.23
N PHE A 125 4.58 2.40 -0.23
CA PHE A 125 3.22 2.55 -0.73
C PHE A 125 3.15 2.45 -2.25
N TYR A 126 4.19 2.93 -2.94
CA TYR A 126 4.19 3.00 -4.39
C TYR A 126 5.61 2.91 -4.94
N THR A 127 5.78 2.16 -6.03
CA THR A 127 7.05 2.09 -6.76
C THR A 127 7.02 3.08 -7.91
N LEU A 128 7.96 4.02 -7.90
CA LEU A 128 8.11 4.98 -8.99
C LEU A 128 8.80 4.30 -10.17
N GLU A 129 8.17 4.40 -11.34
CA GLU A 129 8.81 3.95 -12.58
C GLU A 129 10.07 4.79 -12.79
N GLN A 130 11.22 4.14 -12.85
CA GLN A 130 12.44 4.85 -13.23
C GLN A 130 12.31 5.25 -14.70
N PRO A 131 12.48 6.54 -15.05
CA PRO A 131 12.51 6.92 -16.46
C PRO A 131 13.63 6.11 -17.10
N ALA A 132 13.29 5.28 -18.09
CA ALA A 132 14.29 4.57 -18.88
C ALA A 132 15.31 5.62 -19.32
N GLU A 133 16.52 5.54 -18.79
CA GLU A 133 17.61 6.42 -19.17
C GLU A 133 17.60 6.46 -20.70
N ALA A 134 17.39 7.66 -21.25
CA ALA A 134 17.42 7.86 -22.68
C ALA A 134 18.82 7.45 -23.13
N ALA A 135 18.95 6.23 -23.64
CA ALA A 135 20.18 5.71 -24.18
C ALA A 135 20.59 6.62 -25.34
N GLU A 136 21.51 7.55 -25.08
CA GLU A 136 22.23 8.33 -26.08
C GLU A 136 23.32 7.48 -26.77
#